data_AF-A0A1Q7CSH3-F1
#
_entry.id   AF-A0A1Q7CSH3-F1
#
_cell.length_a   1.000
_cell.length_b   1.000
_cell.length_c   1.000
_cell.angle_alpha   90.00
_cell.angle_beta   90.00
_cell.angle_gamma   90.00
#
_symmetry.space_group_name_H-M   'P 1'
#
loop_
_entity.id
_entity.type
_entity.pdbx_description
1 polymer ?
#
loop_
_entity_poly.entity_id
_entity_poly.type
_entity_poly.pdbx_seq_one_letter_code
_entity_poly.pdbx_strand_id
1 'polypeptide(L)' 'MARLLEIRTFISYPVFTAEGRFFGTLCGASKEQVEIQQEMLELMRECARLIGQRLKRAATASTSSPSQAQ' A
#
# COMPACT_ATOMS: atom_id res chain seq x y z
N MET A 1 3.89 -13.13 1.87
CA MET A 1 3.67 -13.14 0.40
C MET A 1 4.91 -12.74 -0.41
N ALA A 2 5.63 -11.66 -0.05
CA ALA A 2 6.78 -11.18 -0.85
C ALA A 2 7.94 -12.20 -1.01
N ARG A 3 8.12 -13.14 -0.08
CA ARG A 3 9.19 -14.15 -0.12
C ARG A 3 9.10 -15.13 -1.30
N LEU A 4 7.90 -15.35 -1.86
CA LEU A 4 7.70 -16.26 -3.00
C LEU A 4 8.02 -15.63 -4.36
N LEU A 5 8.18 -14.30 -4.40
CA LEU A 5 8.29 -13.52 -5.64
C LEU A 5 9.71 -13.01 -5.90
N GLU A 6 10.70 -13.44 -5.10
CA GLU A 6 12.11 -12.99 -5.20
C GLU A 6 12.26 -11.46 -5.19
N ILE A 7 11.35 -10.76 -4.49
CA ILE A 7 11.34 -9.30 -4.44
C ILE A 7 12.56 -8.81 -3.64
N ARG A 8 13.36 -7.94 -4.25
CA ARG A 8 14.55 -7.33 -3.64
C ARG A 8 14.33 -5.88 -3.23
N THR A 9 13.41 -5.18 -3.90
CA THR A 9 12.96 -3.85 -3.51
C THR A 9 11.45 -3.87 -3.27
N PHE A 10 11.03 -3.49 -2.07
CA PHE A 10 9.63 -3.42 -1.69
C PHE A 10 9.34 -2.13 -0.92
N ILE A 11 8.21 -1.52 -1.23
CA ILE A 11 7.70 -0.35 -0.52
C ILE A 11 6.18 -0.41 -0.47
N SER A 12 5.60 0.04 0.65
CA SER A 12 4.16 0.15 0.81
C SER A 12 3.76 1.46 1.48
N TYR A 13 2.72 2.11 0.96
CA TYR A 13 2.03 3.22 1.61
C TYR A 13 0.62 2.82 2.01
N PRO A 14 0.17 3.14 3.24
CA PRO A 14 -1.20 2.90 3.63
C PRO A 14 -2.16 3.81 2.85
N VAL A 15 -3.26 3.24 2.39
CA VAL A 15 -4.38 3.96 1.78
C VAL A 15 -5.48 4.05 2.82
N PHE A 16 -5.85 5.29 3.16
CA PHE A 16 -6.99 5.59 4.03
C PHE A 16 -8.12 6.18 3.19
N THR A 17 -9.37 5.86 3.51
CA THR A 17 -10.52 6.52 2.89
C THR A 17 -10.58 7.99 3.30
N ALA A 18 -11.42 8.78 2.64
CA ALA A 18 -11.64 10.18 2.99
C ALA A 18 -12.10 10.36 4.47
N GLU A 19 -12.74 9.36 5.07
CA GLU A 19 -13.13 9.35 6.49
C GLU A 19 -12.03 8.84 7.43
N GLY A 20 -10.81 8.63 6.93
CA GLY A 20 -9.67 8.16 7.72
C GLY A 20 -9.67 6.66 8.03
N ARG A 21 -10.55 5.86 7.39
CA ARG A 21 -10.57 4.40 7.61
C ARG A 21 -9.48 3.73 6.80
N PHE A 22 -8.73 2.80 7.41
CA PHE A 22 -7.77 1.99 6.67
C PHE A 22 -8.49 1.15 5.62
N PHE A 23 -8.10 1.30 4.35
CA PHE A 23 -8.63 0.53 3.23
C PHE A 23 -7.67 -0.60 2.83
N GLY A 24 -6.37 -0.31 2.76
CA GLY A 24 -5.35 -1.24 2.28
C GLY A 24 -4.02 -0.53 2.07
N THR A 25 -3.18 -1.07 1.18
CA THR A 25 -1.84 -0.52 0.88
C THR A 25 -1.63 -0.35 -0.62
N LEU A 26 -0.99 0.75 -1.03
CA LEU A 26 -0.38 0.91 -2.34
C LEU A 26 1.05 0.39 -2.26
N CYS A 27 1.40 -0.61 -3.06
CA CYS A 27 2.70 -1.28 -2.99
C CYS A 27 3.48 -1.12 -4.31
N GLY A 28 4.76 -0.83 -4.19
CA GLY A 28 5.75 -1.02 -5.25
C GLY A 28 6.60 -2.25 -4.93
N ALA A 29 6.85 -3.10 -5.91
CA ALA A 29 7.64 -4.31 -5.76
C ALA A 29 8.50 -4.57 -7.01
N SER A 30 9.76 -4.92 -6.82
CA SER A 30 10.67 -5.30 -7.90
C SER A 30 11.56 -6.48 -7.49
N LYS A 31 11.87 -7.34 -8.45
CA LYS A 31 12.89 -8.40 -8.32
C LYS A 31 14.31 -7.85 -8.38
N GLU A 32 14.46 -6.65 -8.93
CA GLU A 32 15.73 -5.95 -9.01
C GLU A 32 15.96 -5.07 -7.78
N GLN A 33 17.23 -4.82 -7.47
CA GLN A 33 17.58 -3.83 -6.46
C GLN A 33 17.47 -2.44 -7.09
N VAL A 34 16.32 -1.82 -6.88
CA VAL A 34 16.02 -0.47 -7.33
C VAL A 34 16.23 0.48 -6.15
N GLU A 35 17.03 1.53 -6.37
CA GLU A 35 17.15 2.64 -5.44
C GLU A 35 15.87 3.49 -5.48
N ILE A 36 15.22 3.65 -4.33
CA ILE A 36 13.99 4.45 -4.24
C ILE A 36 14.37 5.86 -3.81
N GLN A 37 14.27 6.80 -4.73
CA GLN A 37 14.50 8.22 -4.47
C GLN A 37 13.37 8.83 -3.64
N GLN A 38 13.68 9.89 -2.89
CA GLN A 38 12.73 10.56 -2.00
C GLN A 38 11.51 11.12 -2.76
N GLU A 39 11.71 11.61 -3.97
CA GLU A 39 10.66 12.14 -4.84
C GLU A 39 9.67 11.04 -5.23
N MET A 40 10.14 9.80 -5.41
CA MET A 40 9.28 8.64 -5.66
C MET A 40 8.46 8.27 -4.43
N LEU A 41 9.04 8.39 -3.23
CA LEU A 41 8.33 8.20 -1.95
C LEU A 41 7.18 9.19 -1.81
N GLU A 42 7.43 10.46 -2.13
CA GLU A 42 6.44 11.53 -2.08
C GLU A 42 5.33 11.33 -3.10
N LEU A 43 5.68 10.96 -4.34
CA LEU A 43 4.71 10.63 -5.37
C LEU A 43 3.83 9.45 -4.96
N MET A 44 4.42 8.38 -4.42
CA MET A 44 3.67 7.22 -3.94
C MET A 44 2.72 7.57 -2.80
N ARG A 45 3.14 8.42 -1.86
CA ARG A 45 2.28 8.93 -0.79
C ARG A 45 1.10 9.72 -1.36
N GLU A 46 1.36 10.59 -2.32
CA GLU A 46 0.32 11.40 -2.97
C GLU A 46 -0.67 10.52 -3.75
N CYS A 47 -0.17 9.52 -4.48
CA CYS A 47 -1.01 8.51 -5.14
C CYS A 47 -1.88 7.75 -4.14
N ALA A 48 -1.33 7.28 -3.01
CA ALA A 48 -2.09 6.59 -1.98
C ALA A 48 -3.22 7.47 -1.40
N ARG A 49 -2.95 8.76 -1.19
CA ARG A 49 -3.94 9.76 -0.76
C ARG A 49 -5.04 9.93 -1.80
N LEU A 50 -4.69 10.09 -3.07
CA LEU A 50 -5.64 10.27 -4.18
C LEU A 50 -6.52 9.04 -4.40
N ILE A 51 -5.98 7.82 -4.23
CA ILE A 51 -6.77 6.59 -4.22
C ILE A 51 -7.79 6.66 -3.08
N GLY A 52 -7.33 6.97 -1.87
CA GLY A 52 -8.16 7.14 -0.67
C GLY A 52 -9.37 8.05 -0.85
N GLN A 53 -9.17 9.17 -1.55
CA GLN A 53 -10.23 10.15 -1.85
C GLN A 53 -11.26 9.66 -2.89
N ARG A 54 -10.85 8.78 -3.81
CA ARG A 54 -11.72 8.26 -4.88
C ARG A 54 -12.49 7.01 -4.46
N LEU A 55 -12.07 6.36 -3.39
CA LEU A 55 -12.82 5.27 -2.79
C LEU A 55 -14.13 5.81 -2.22
N LYS A 56 -15.22 5.62 -2.98
CA LYS A 56 -16.58 5.74 -2.43
C LYS A 56 -16.74 4.68 -1.34
N ARG A 57 -17.78 4.78 -0.50
CA ARG A 57 -18.21 3.65 0.34
C ARG A 57 -18.52 2.46 -0.57
N ALA A 58 -17.53 1.62 -0.84
CA ALA A 58 -17.78 0.23 -1.13
C ALA A 58 -18.42 -0.29 0.17
N ALA A 59 -19.73 -0.53 0.12
CA ALA A 59 -20.40 -1.26 1.17
C ALA A 59 -19.63 -2.57 1.33
N THR A 60 -18.90 -2.69 2.45
CA THR A 60 -18.52 -3.95 3.08
C THR A 60 -18.24 -5.11 2.13
N ALA A 61 -16.98 -5.25 1.71
CA ALA A 61 -16.40 -6.54 1.33
C ALA A 61 -15.03 -6.60 2.02
N SER A 62 -14.97 -7.19 3.23
CA SER A 62 -14.35 -8.49 3.47
C SER A 62 -12.89 -8.52 2.97
N THR A 63 -11.84 -8.54 3.78
CA THR A 63 -11.60 -9.32 5.01
C THR A 63 -10.41 -8.70 5.73
N SER A 64 -10.56 -8.46 7.03
CA SER A 64 -9.46 -8.37 7.97
C SER A 64 -8.82 -9.74 8.16
N SER A 65 -7.49 -9.77 8.24
CA SER A 65 -6.79 -10.70 9.11
C SER A 65 -5.61 -9.95 9.73
N PRO A 66 -5.66 -9.63 11.04
CA PRO A 66 -4.48 -9.19 11.76
C PRO A 66 -3.66 -10.44 12.08
N SER A 67 -2.47 -10.56 11.49
CA SER A 67 -1.47 -11.52 11.99
C SER A 67 -0.50 -10.77 12.89
N GLN A 68 -0.90 -10.55 14.14
CA GLN A 68 0.08 -10.61 15.22
C GLN A 68 0.52 -12.07 15.33
N ALA A 69 1.80 -12.33 15.14
CA ALA A 69 2.43 -13.54 15.64
C ALA A 69 3.71 -13.09 16.35
N GLN A 70 3.81 -13.55 17.59
CA GLN A 70 4.80 -13.27 18.63
C GLN A 70 6.25 -13.40 18.16
#